data_AF-A0A9P1IW94-F1
#
_entry.id   AF-A0A9P1IW94-F1
#
_cell.length_a   1.000
_cell.length_b   1.000
_cell.length_c   1.000
_cell.angle_alpha   90.00
_cell.angle_beta   90.00
_cell.angle_gamma   90.00
#
_symmetry.space_group_name_H-M   'P 1'
#
loop_
_entity.id
_entity.type
_entity.pdbx_description
1 polymer ?
#
loop_
_entity_poly.entity_id
_entity_poly.type
_entity_poly.pdbx_seq_one_letter_code
_entity_poly.pdbx_strand_id
1 'polypeptide(L)'
;MELICPKSPPIYYTVILHSIAVLSMAINGFGIYLIIQHSKINKSKYRLCQLYFLITTMCVEVYMSLIAPGYYYFPMLGGFNSSSITVNLFPPEYSTQFYFFFFCFELPALISCFQFRNDAASDLSPRLKVPKSINYFMSFLAHCFPFLVAGCFHNGNLSKHQQYLILLQKFPKCLHILDIPGSIVYEYENNLWLIIAGMLPPLFIFIFAM
;
A
#
# COMPACT_ATOMS: atom_id res chain seq x y z
N MET A 1 -10.52 -5.99 25.30
CA MET A 1 -11.19 -5.33 24.16
C MET A 1 -11.97 -6.44 23.45
N GLU A 2 -13.31 -6.43 23.48
CA GLU A 2 -14.07 -7.42 22.73
C GLU A 2 -13.98 -7.09 21.23
N LEU A 3 -13.54 -8.05 20.42
CA LEU A 3 -13.49 -7.89 18.97
C LEU A 3 -14.91 -7.89 18.40
N ILE A 4 -15.30 -6.81 17.74
CA ILE A 4 -16.54 -6.73 16.97
C ILE A 4 -16.22 -7.15 15.54
N CYS A 5 -16.88 -8.21 15.07
CA CYS A 5 -16.75 -8.76 13.72
C CYS A 5 -18.05 -8.53 12.95
N PRO A 6 -18.23 -7.36 12.32
CA PRO A 6 -19.43 -7.06 11.57
C PRO A 6 -19.48 -7.85 10.25
N LYS A 7 -20.67 -8.26 9.82
CA LYS A 7 -20.90 -8.99 8.56
C LYS A 7 -20.74 -8.13 7.30
N SER A 8 -20.78 -6.81 7.47
CA SER A 8 -20.69 -5.84 6.39
C SER A 8 -20.06 -4.55 6.94
N PRO A 9 -19.36 -3.77 6.11
CA PRO A 9 -18.84 -2.49 6.56
C PRO A 9 -20.04 -1.56 6.84
N PRO A 10 -19.92 -0.62 7.77
CA PRO A 10 -20.95 0.40 7.96
C PRO A 10 -21.17 1.19 6.67
N ILE A 11 -22.40 1.62 6.38
CA ILE A 11 -22.74 2.31 5.12
C ILE A 11 -21.88 3.56 4.89
N TYR A 12 -21.56 4.29 5.96
CA TYR A 12 -20.71 5.48 5.87
C TYR A 12 -19.26 5.16 5.45
N TYR A 13 -18.77 3.94 5.66
CA TYR A 13 -17.38 3.55 5.39
C TYR A 13 -17.05 3.67 3.90
N THR A 14 -17.86 3.04 3.04
CA THR A 14 -17.66 3.09 1.58
C THR A 14 -17.93 4.49 1.02
N VAL A 15 -18.91 5.20 1.56
CA VAL A 15 -19.18 6.60 1.18
C VAL A 15 -17.97 7.49 1.46
N ILE A 16 -17.34 7.35 2.63
CA ILE A 16 -16.14 8.10 2.99
C ILE A 16 -14.98 7.74 2.04
N LEU A 17 -14.73 6.44 1.82
CA LEU A 17 -13.65 6.00 0.91
C LEU A 17 -13.83 6.57 -0.50
N HIS A 18 -15.02 6.45 -1.09
CA HIS A 18 -15.29 7.00 -2.42
C HIS A 18 -15.18 8.53 -2.46
N SER A 19 -15.59 9.22 -1.39
CA SER A 19 -15.47 10.68 -1.30
C SER A 19 -14.00 11.12 -1.25
N ILE A 20 -13.18 10.41 -0.48
CA ILE A 20 -11.72 10.62 -0.44
C ILE A 20 -11.13 10.39 -1.83
N ALA A 21 -11.50 9.29 -2.50
CA ALA A 21 -11.02 8.97 -3.83
C ALA A 21 -11.32 10.07 -4.84
N VAL A 22 -12.57 10.56 -4.88
CA VAL A 22 -12.99 11.62 -5.81
C VAL A 22 -12.20 12.91 -5.57
N LEU A 23 -12.07 13.32 -4.30
CA LEU A 23 -11.31 14.52 -3.96
C LEU A 23 -9.82 14.36 -4.30
N SER A 24 -9.24 13.22 -3.95
CA SER A 24 -7.83 12.88 -4.18
C SER A 24 -7.53 12.83 -5.69
N MET A 25 -8.39 12.18 -6.48
CA MET A 25 -8.30 12.17 -7.94
C MET A 25 -8.38 13.57 -8.54
N ALA A 26 -9.28 14.43 -8.03
CA ALA A 26 -9.39 15.80 -8.52
C ALA A 26 -8.11 16.62 -8.26
N ILE A 27 -7.56 16.52 -7.04
CA ILE A 27 -6.34 17.22 -6.65
C ILE A 27 -5.14 16.68 -7.44
N ASN A 28 -4.96 15.36 -7.48
CA ASN A 28 -3.85 14.74 -8.20
C ASN A 28 -3.95 14.99 -9.71
N GLY A 29 -5.14 14.89 -10.28
CA GLY A 29 -5.41 15.18 -11.69
C GLY A 29 -5.12 16.64 -12.04
N PHE A 30 -5.51 17.59 -11.18
CA PHE A 30 -5.17 19.00 -11.35
C PHE A 30 -3.65 19.23 -11.28
N GLY A 31 -2.95 18.59 -10.33
CA GLY A 31 -1.49 18.63 -10.24
C GLY A 31 -0.79 18.10 -11.50
N ILE A 32 -1.25 16.96 -12.03
CA ILE A 32 -0.76 16.38 -13.28
C ILE A 32 -0.99 17.35 -14.45
N TYR A 33 -2.19 17.91 -14.57
CA TYR A 33 -2.52 18.90 -15.58
C TYR A 33 -1.58 20.11 -15.55
N LEU A 34 -1.34 20.68 -14.36
CA LEU A 34 -0.42 21.81 -14.19
C LEU A 34 1.03 21.47 -14.60
N ILE A 35 1.52 20.28 -14.24
CA ILE A 35 2.88 19.84 -14.59
C ILE A 35 3.03 19.65 -16.10
N ILE A 36 2.01 19.13 -16.78
CA ILE A 36 2.02 18.90 -18.23
C ILE A 36 1.89 20.22 -18.99
N GLN A 37 0.93 21.08 -18.63
CA GLN A 37 0.58 22.27 -19.41
C GLN A 37 1.48 23.47 -19.13
N HIS A 38 1.71 23.79 -17.85
CA HIS A 38 2.43 25.01 -17.47
C HIS A 38 3.93 24.80 -17.30
N SER A 39 4.38 23.56 -17.47
CA SER A 39 5.72 23.17 -17.16
C SER A 39 6.31 22.40 -18.33
N LYS A 40 7.34 22.97 -18.97
CA LYS A 40 8.15 22.23 -19.95
C LYS A 40 8.81 21.04 -19.22
N ILE A 41 8.19 19.86 -19.27
CA ILE A 41 8.63 18.62 -18.60
C ILE A 41 10.12 18.35 -18.83
N ASN A 42 10.61 18.63 -20.04
CA ASN A 42 12.01 18.41 -20.44
C ASN A 42 13.03 19.33 -19.76
N LYS A 43 12.61 20.32 -18.95
CA LYS A 43 13.53 21.29 -18.33
C LYS A 43 13.95 20.97 -16.90
N SER A 44 13.25 20.09 -16.17
CA SER A 44 13.64 19.76 -14.79
C SER A 44 13.24 18.36 -14.38
N LYS A 45 14.23 17.58 -13.93
CA LYS A 45 14.06 16.23 -13.38
C LYS A 45 13.16 16.21 -12.13
N TYR A 46 13.07 17.33 -11.39
CA TYR A 46 12.16 17.44 -10.24
C TYR A 46 10.70 17.20 -10.63
N ARG A 47 10.29 17.79 -11.75
CA ARG A 47 8.90 17.76 -12.22
C ARG A 47 8.52 16.38 -12.72
N LEU A 48 9.49 15.64 -13.29
CA LEU A 48 9.30 14.24 -13.63
C LEU A 48 9.04 13.40 -12.37
N CYS A 49 9.76 13.66 -11.28
CA CYS A 49 9.46 12.98 -10.03
C CYS A 49 8.10 13.35 -9.46
N GLN A 50 7.74 14.63 -9.44
CA GLN A 50 6.41 15.06 -8.99
C GLN A 50 5.29 14.41 -9.81
N LEU A 51 5.47 14.32 -11.13
CA LEU A 51 4.54 13.63 -12.02
C LEU A 51 4.44 12.15 -11.67
N TYR A 52 5.57 11.48 -11.45
CA TYR A 52 5.61 10.08 -11.02
C TYR A 52 4.85 9.86 -9.70
N PHE A 53 5.08 10.71 -8.70
CA PHE A 53 4.36 10.65 -7.42
C PHE A 53 2.85 10.85 -7.57
N LEU A 54 2.41 11.85 -8.34
CA LEU A 54 0.99 12.13 -8.54
C LEU A 54 0.28 11.01 -9.32
N ILE A 55 0.93 10.42 -10.32
CA ILE A 55 0.38 9.28 -11.05
C ILE A 55 0.27 8.06 -10.12
N THR A 56 1.32 7.76 -9.35
CA THR A 56 1.32 6.63 -8.42
C THR A 56 0.22 6.78 -7.38
N THR A 57 0.12 7.91 -6.69
CA THR A 57 -0.93 8.17 -5.69
C THR A 57 -2.33 8.09 -6.29
N MET A 58 -2.53 8.59 -7.51
CA MET A 58 -3.80 8.44 -8.22
C MET A 58 -4.14 6.96 -8.50
N CYS A 59 -3.16 6.15 -8.91
CA CYS A 59 -3.36 4.72 -9.11
C CYS A 59 -3.69 3.98 -7.80
N VAL A 60 -3.02 4.33 -6.70
CA VAL A 60 -3.30 3.74 -5.38
C VAL A 60 -4.71 4.07 -4.93
N GLU A 61 -5.13 5.32 -5.05
CA GLU A 61 -6.48 5.76 -4.67
C GLU A 61 -7.57 5.08 -5.50
N VAL A 62 -7.39 4.99 -6.81
CA VAL A 62 -8.32 4.25 -7.68
C VAL A 62 -8.39 2.78 -7.24
N TYR A 63 -7.24 2.14 -7.00
CA TYR A 63 -7.22 0.74 -6.61
C TYR A 63 -7.85 0.51 -5.23
N MET A 64 -7.44 1.25 -4.21
CA MET A 64 -7.87 1.03 -2.83
C MET A 64 -9.27 1.52 -2.54
N SER A 65 -9.71 2.62 -3.17
CA SER A 65 -10.97 3.26 -2.80
C SER A 65 -12.10 2.95 -3.79
N LEU A 66 -11.81 2.61 -5.05
CA LEU A 66 -12.83 2.30 -6.06
C LEU A 66 -12.84 0.83 -6.48
N ILE A 67 -11.66 0.24 -6.76
CA ILE A 67 -11.58 -1.14 -7.27
C ILE A 67 -11.73 -2.15 -6.12
N ALA A 68 -10.91 -2.02 -5.08
CA ALA A 68 -10.76 -3.00 -4.01
C ALA A 68 -10.79 -2.36 -2.60
N PRO A 69 -11.89 -1.70 -2.22
CA PRO A 69 -12.08 -1.18 -0.87
C PRO A 69 -12.05 -2.29 0.17
N GLY A 70 -10.92 -2.42 0.84
CA GLY A 70 -10.69 -3.38 1.91
C GLY A 70 -11.25 -2.87 3.24
N TYR A 71 -12.03 -3.70 3.93
CA TYR A 71 -12.45 -3.46 5.31
C TYR A 71 -11.66 -4.37 6.25
N TYR A 72 -10.96 -3.79 7.22
CA TYR A 72 -10.05 -4.50 8.13
C TYR A 72 -10.68 -4.69 9.50
N TYR A 73 -10.49 -5.87 10.06
CA TYR A 73 -10.85 -6.15 11.45
C TYR A 73 -9.64 -5.78 12.34
N PHE A 74 -9.85 -5.21 13.52
CA PHE A 74 -8.75 -4.97 14.47
C PHE A 74 -9.14 -5.57 15.82
N PRO A 75 -8.29 -6.43 16.45
CA PRO A 75 -6.86 -6.61 16.20
C PRO A 75 -6.50 -7.81 15.30
N MET A 76 -7.49 -8.48 14.72
CA MET A 76 -7.24 -9.61 13.82
C MET A 76 -6.54 -9.14 12.54
N LEU A 77 -5.45 -9.78 12.12
CA LEU A 77 -4.83 -9.48 10.84
C LEU A 77 -5.69 -10.08 9.71
N GLY A 78 -6.76 -9.41 9.34
CA GLY A 78 -7.70 -9.92 8.36
C GLY A 78 -8.73 -8.89 7.98
N GLY A 79 -9.49 -9.21 6.94
CA GLY A 79 -10.45 -8.29 6.37
C GLY A 79 -11.21 -8.92 5.23
N PHE A 80 -11.97 -8.11 4.53
CA PHE A 80 -12.60 -8.52 3.29
C PHE A 80 -12.67 -7.36 2.32
N ASN A 81 -12.65 -7.69 1.03
CA ASN A 81 -12.90 -6.71 -0.01
C ASN A 81 -14.42 -6.46 -0.11
N SER A 82 -14.83 -5.20 -0.02
CA SER A 82 -16.23 -4.80 -0.06
C SER A 82 -16.77 -4.56 -1.48
N SER A 83 -15.91 -4.60 -2.50
CA SER A 83 -16.32 -4.47 -3.91
C SER A 83 -16.86 -5.79 -4.46
N SER A 84 -18.14 -5.80 -4.82
CA SER A 84 -18.80 -6.94 -5.45
C SER A 84 -18.18 -7.33 -6.80
N ILE A 85 -17.59 -6.37 -7.51
CA ILE A 85 -16.92 -6.60 -8.80
C ILE A 85 -15.62 -7.37 -8.57
N THR A 86 -14.76 -6.86 -7.68
CA THR A 86 -13.43 -7.44 -7.47
C THR A 86 -13.48 -8.80 -6.79
N VAL A 87 -14.46 -9.02 -5.90
CA VAL A 87 -14.68 -10.33 -5.26
C VAL A 87 -15.01 -11.44 -6.26
N ASN A 88 -15.68 -11.11 -7.37
CA ASN A 88 -16.00 -12.08 -8.42
C ASN A 88 -14.86 -12.27 -9.43
N LEU A 89 -13.98 -11.28 -9.59
CA LEU A 89 -12.89 -11.28 -10.56
C LEU A 89 -11.60 -11.91 -10.02
N PHE A 90 -11.29 -11.71 -8.74
CA PHE A 90 -10.03 -12.15 -8.15
C PHE A 90 -10.25 -12.86 -6.81
N PRO A 91 -9.50 -13.95 -6.55
CA PRO A 91 -9.41 -14.52 -5.22
C PRO A 91 -8.93 -13.48 -4.19
N PRO A 92 -9.43 -13.52 -2.95
CA PRO A 92 -9.12 -12.52 -1.91
C PRO A 92 -7.63 -12.43 -1.59
N GLU A 93 -6.89 -13.53 -1.75
CA GLU A 93 -5.44 -13.59 -1.58
C GLU A 93 -4.73 -12.66 -2.55
N TYR A 94 -5.14 -12.64 -3.82
CA TYR A 94 -4.57 -11.75 -4.84
C TYR A 94 -5.02 -10.31 -4.65
N SER A 95 -6.29 -10.09 -4.29
CA SER A 95 -6.78 -8.75 -3.98
C SER A 95 -5.95 -8.09 -2.87
N THR A 96 -5.57 -8.86 -1.86
CA THR A 96 -4.73 -8.39 -0.74
C THR A 96 -3.28 -8.17 -1.16
N GLN A 97 -2.70 -9.06 -1.97
CA GLN A 97 -1.35 -8.88 -2.53
C GLN A 97 -1.25 -7.60 -3.35
N PHE A 98 -2.20 -7.36 -4.25
CA PHE A 98 -2.24 -6.13 -5.05
C PHE A 98 -2.48 -4.89 -4.18
N TYR A 99 -3.30 -4.99 -3.14
CA TYR A 99 -3.50 -3.89 -2.19
C TYR A 99 -2.17 -3.44 -1.58
N PHE A 100 -1.42 -4.37 -0.98
CA PHE A 100 -0.12 -4.03 -0.38
C PHE A 100 0.94 -3.64 -1.43
N PHE A 101 0.90 -4.21 -2.63
CA PHE A 101 1.77 -3.80 -3.73
C PHE A 101 1.57 -2.31 -4.05
N PHE A 102 0.33 -1.88 -4.34
CA PHE A 102 0.04 -0.49 -4.66
C PHE A 102 0.35 0.43 -3.49
N PHE A 103 -0.07 0.06 -2.27
CA PHE A 103 0.22 0.83 -1.05
C PHE A 103 1.71 1.14 -0.90
N CYS A 104 2.52 0.09 -0.99
CA CYS A 104 3.95 0.21 -0.78
C CYS A 104 4.64 0.94 -1.93
N PHE A 105 4.03 1.03 -3.12
CA PHE A 105 4.56 1.73 -4.28
C PHE A 105 4.55 3.26 -4.13
N GLU A 106 3.78 3.81 -3.19
CA GLU A 106 3.83 5.25 -2.90
C GLU A 106 5.18 5.67 -2.31
N LEU A 107 5.80 4.81 -1.52
CA LEU A 107 7.08 5.08 -0.87
C LEU A 107 8.24 5.29 -1.86
N PRO A 108 8.51 4.41 -2.86
CA PRO A 108 9.55 4.67 -3.85
C PRO A 108 9.27 5.93 -4.69
N ALA A 109 8.00 6.25 -4.96
CA ALA A 109 7.64 7.48 -5.65
C ALA A 109 7.99 8.73 -4.82
N LEU A 110 7.70 8.71 -3.51
CA LEU A 110 8.07 9.78 -2.59
C LEU A 110 9.59 9.92 -2.43
N ILE A 111 10.30 8.79 -2.26
CA ILE A 111 11.76 8.74 -2.08
C ILE A 111 12.48 9.33 -3.29
N SER A 112 12.02 9.01 -4.50
CA SER A 112 12.62 9.56 -5.72
C SER A 112 12.62 11.10 -5.70
N CYS A 113 11.60 11.71 -5.08
CA CYS A 113 11.45 13.16 -5.01
C CYS A 113 12.29 13.74 -3.88
N PHE A 114 12.42 13.01 -2.78
CA PHE A 114 13.32 13.35 -1.69
C PHE A 114 14.78 13.34 -2.15
N GLN A 115 15.21 12.28 -2.84
CA GLN A 115 16.56 12.17 -3.41
C GLN A 115 16.88 13.34 -4.34
N PHE A 116 15.96 13.72 -5.23
CA PHE A 116 16.17 14.89 -6.09
C PHE A 116 16.40 16.18 -5.28
N ARG A 117 15.59 16.40 -4.24
CA ARG A 117 15.73 17.59 -3.37
C ARG A 117 17.05 17.55 -2.59
N ASN A 118 17.43 16.38 -2.10
CA ASN A 118 18.69 16.20 -1.38
C ASN A 118 19.89 16.44 -2.30
N ASP A 119 19.88 15.92 -3.53
CA ASP A 119 20.93 16.14 -4.52
C ASP A 119 21.09 17.65 -4.82
N ALA A 120 19.99 18.36 -5.03
CA ALA A 120 20.01 19.81 -5.25
C ALA A 120 20.53 20.61 -4.04
N ALA A 121 20.24 20.18 -2.81
CA ALA A 121 20.77 20.79 -1.59
C ALA A 121 22.26 20.48 -1.39
N SER A 122 22.70 19.28 -1.78
CA SER A 122 24.09 18.84 -1.67
C SER A 122 25.05 19.60 -2.60
N ASP A 123 24.53 20.18 -3.69
CA ASP A 123 25.31 21.07 -4.57
C ASP A 123 25.75 22.35 -3.84
N LEU A 124 25.07 22.74 -2.75
CA LEU A 124 25.44 23.88 -1.91
C LEU A 124 26.43 23.50 -0.78
N SER A 125 26.53 22.22 -0.43
CA SER A 125 27.38 21.74 0.66
C SER A 125 28.05 20.40 0.28
N PRO A 126 29.34 20.40 -0.05
CA PRO A 126 30.07 19.19 -0.47
C PRO A 126 30.03 18.05 0.57
N ARG A 127 29.79 18.36 1.85
CA ARG A 127 29.70 17.39 2.94
C ARG A 127 28.43 16.52 2.87
N LEU A 128 27.39 17.01 2.20
CA LEU A 128 26.10 16.31 2.05
C LEU A 128 26.01 15.53 0.73
N LYS A 129 27.08 15.52 -0.07
CA LYS A 129 27.07 14.94 -1.41
C LYS A 129 27.15 13.42 -1.35
N VAL A 130 26.03 12.76 -1.67
CA VAL A 130 25.95 11.30 -1.75
C VAL A 130 26.50 10.82 -3.10
N PRO A 131 27.32 9.76 -3.14
CA PRO A 131 27.74 9.13 -4.38
C PRO A 131 26.55 8.65 -5.22
N LYS A 132 26.57 8.90 -6.53
CA LYS A 132 25.50 8.49 -7.45
C LYS A 132 25.22 6.98 -7.43
N SER A 133 26.24 6.15 -7.21
CA SER A 133 26.09 4.69 -7.06
C SER A 133 25.19 4.32 -5.89
N ILE A 134 25.34 5.01 -4.75
CA ILE A 134 24.50 4.82 -3.57
C ILE A 134 23.07 5.27 -3.88
N ASN A 135 22.87 6.43 -4.51
CA ASN A 135 21.53 6.89 -4.89
C ASN A 135 20.81 5.90 -5.82
N TYR A 136 21.49 5.35 -6.82
CA TYR A 136 20.89 4.35 -7.71
C TYR A 136 20.60 3.02 -6.99
N PHE A 137 21.50 2.57 -6.13
CA PHE A 137 21.28 1.37 -5.32
C PHE A 137 20.08 1.54 -4.38
N MET A 138 19.99 2.67 -3.69
CA MET A 138 18.84 3.02 -2.85
C MET A 138 17.54 3.13 -3.66
N SER A 139 17.59 3.74 -4.84
CA SER A 139 16.42 3.79 -5.74
C SER A 139 15.97 2.40 -6.15
N PHE A 140 16.90 1.49 -6.47
CA PHE A 140 16.59 0.11 -6.81
C PHE A 140 15.95 -0.62 -5.63
N LEU A 141 16.55 -0.56 -4.43
CA LEU A 141 15.98 -1.15 -3.22
C LEU A 141 14.57 -0.62 -2.93
N ALA A 142 14.35 0.68 -3.12
CA ALA A 142 13.05 1.30 -2.96
C ALA A 142 11.98 0.72 -3.89
N HIS A 143 12.33 0.44 -5.15
CA HIS A 143 11.38 -0.14 -6.09
C HIS A 143 11.23 -1.66 -5.94
N CYS A 144 12.17 -2.35 -5.30
CA CYS A 144 12.01 -3.75 -4.93
C CYS A 144 11.07 -3.94 -3.72
N PHE A 145 11.00 -2.95 -2.82
CA PHE A 145 10.22 -3.03 -1.59
C PHE A 145 8.74 -3.43 -1.79
N PRO A 146 7.97 -2.83 -2.72
CA PRO A 146 6.58 -3.23 -2.98
C PRO A 146 6.44 -4.70 -3.39
N PHE A 147 7.38 -5.22 -4.18
CA PHE A 147 7.38 -6.62 -4.60
C PHE A 147 7.71 -7.56 -3.44
N LEU A 148 8.64 -7.18 -2.56
CA LEU A 148 8.99 -7.96 -1.37
C LEU A 148 7.79 -8.07 -0.43
N VAL A 149 7.10 -6.96 -0.16
CA VAL A 149 5.91 -6.97 0.71
C VAL A 149 4.80 -7.81 0.07
N ALA A 150 4.50 -7.61 -1.22
CA ALA A 150 3.49 -8.40 -1.92
C ALA A 150 3.83 -9.91 -1.93
N GLY A 151 5.10 -10.26 -2.14
CA GLY A 151 5.60 -11.63 -2.07
C GLY A 151 5.48 -12.24 -0.67
N CYS A 152 5.68 -11.46 0.39
CA CYS A 152 5.45 -11.91 1.76
C CYS A 152 3.97 -12.22 2.02
N PHE A 153 3.04 -11.39 1.54
CA PHE A 153 1.61 -11.68 1.64
C PHE A 153 1.21 -12.90 0.79
N HIS A 154 1.84 -13.11 -0.36
CA HIS A 154 1.63 -14.29 -1.18
C HIS A 154 2.04 -15.58 -0.46
N ASN A 155 3.26 -15.61 0.08
CA ASN A 155 3.79 -16.78 0.79
C ASN A 155 3.20 -16.95 2.19
N GLY A 156 2.66 -15.87 2.78
CA GLY A 156 1.99 -15.87 4.07
C GLY A 156 0.54 -16.34 4.03
N ASN A 157 0.00 -16.68 2.87
CA ASN A 157 -1.39 -17.15 2.73
C ASN A 157 -1.64 -18.44 3.52
N LEU A 158 -2.82 -18.51 4.12
CA LEU A 158 -3.27 -19.66 4.89
C LEU A 158 -4.41 -20.36 4.15
N SER A 159 -4.45 -21.69 4.23
CA SER A 159 -5.61 -22.45 3.75
C SER A 159 -6.87 -22.09 4.55
N LYS A 160 -8.06 -22.25 3.94
CA LYS A 160 -9.34 -21.99 4.63
C LYS A 160 -9.49 -22.82 5.92
N HIS A 161 -8.95 -24.03 5.96
CA HIS A 161 -8.95 -24.86 7.18
C HIS A 161 -8.06 -24.26 8.28
N GLN A 162 -6.86 -23.77 7.95
CA GLN A 162 -6.00 -23.09 8.92
C GLN A 162 -6.64 -21.79 9.43
N GLN A 163 -7.25 -21.00 8.54
CA GLN A 163 -7.99 -19.79 8.93
C GLN A 163 -9.14 -20.12 9.91
N TYR A 164 -9.87 -21.21 9.66
CA TYR A 164 -10.91 -21.70 10.58
C TYR A 164 -10.36 -22.07 11.95
N LEU A 165 -9.26 -22.83 12.01
CA LEU A 165 -8.65 -23.21 13.29
C LEU A 165 -8.18 -21.99 14.10
N ILE A 166 -7.57 -21.00 13.43
CA ILE A 166 -7.13 -19.75 14.05
C ILE A 166 -8.32 -18.96 14.59
N LEU A 167 -9.38 -18.80 13.80
CA LEU A 167 -10.59 -18.11 14.25
C LEU A 167 -11.25 -18.84 15.41
N LEU A 168 -11.33 -20.18 15.37
CA LEU A 168 -11.90 -20.97 16.45
C LEU A 168 -11.14 -20.78 17.77
N GLN A 169 -9.81 -20.72 17.70
CA GLN A 169 -8.93 -20.60 18.86
C GLN A 169 -8.87 -19.18 19.43
N LYS A 170 -8.74 -18.15 18.57
CA LYS A 170 -8.49 -16.76 18.98
C LYS A 170 -9.74 -15.87 18.95
N PHE A 171 -10.65 -16.11 18.01
CA PHE A 171 -11.79 -15.23 17.71
C PHE A 171 -13.08 -16.03 17.43
N PRO A 172 -13.57 -16.89 18.35
CA PRO A 172 -14.65 -17.84 18.07
C PRO A 172 -15.97 -17.18 17.67
N LYS A 173 -16.22 -15.94 18.12
CA LYS A 173 -17.40 -15.14 17.73
C LYS A 173 -17.36 -14.70 16.25
N CYS A 174 -16.22 -14.83 15.58
CA CYS A 174 -15.94 -14.30 14.25
C CYS A 174 -15.84 -15.38 13.17
N LEU A 175 -16.21 -16.63 13.47
CA LEU A 175 -16.17 -17.74 12.52
C LEU A 175 -16.95 -17.45 11.22
N HIS A 176 -18.04 -16.71 11.32
CA HIS A 176 -18.88 -16.31 10.20
C HIS A 176 -18.16 -15.44 9.15
N ILE A 177 -16.98 -14.88 9.46
CA ILE A 177 -16.19 -14.10 8.50
C ILE A 177 -15.75 -14.97 7.32
N LEU A 178 -15.49 -16.26 7.53
CA LEU A 178 -15.08 -17.16 6.46
C LEU A 178 -16.15 -17.37 5.39
N ASP A 179 -17.41 -17.13 5.74
CA ASP A 179 -18.55 -17.20 4.83
C ASP A 179 -18.73 -15.91 4.00
N ILE A 180 -18.07 -14.81 4.39
CA ILE A 180 -18.12 -13.53 3.68
C ILE A 180 -17.27 -13.65 2.41
N PRO A 181 -17.85 -13.41 1.22
CA PRO A 181 -17.10 -13.39 -0.04
C PRO A 181 -15.97 -12.35 0.00
N GLY A 182 -14.79 -12.73 -0.47
CA GLY A 182 -13.63 -11.84 -0.47
C GLY A 182 -12.93 -11.71 0.89
N SER A 183 -13.30 -12.51 1.89
CA SER A 183 -12.64 -12.51 3.20
C SER A 183 -11.34 -13.29 3.22
N ILE A 184 -10.38 -12.74 3.98
CA ILE A 184 -9.10 -13.35 4.26
C ILE A 184 -8.66 -13.08 5.68
N VAL A 185 -8.07 -14.10 6.30
CA VAL A 185 -7.46 -14.00 7.63
C VAL A 185 -6.01 -14.47 7.54
N TYR A 186 -5.14 -13.70 8.16
CA TYR A 186 -3.73 -13.97 8.33
C TYR A 186 -3.41 -14.07 9.83
N GLU A 187 -2.28 -14.69 10.13
CA GLU A 187 -1.80 -14.89 11.49
C GLU A 187 -0.30 -14.62 11.50
N TYR A 188 0.14 -13.60 12.24
CA TYR A 188 1.55 -13.19 12.20
C TYR A 188 2.43 -13.96 13.20
N GLU A 189 1.89 -14.46 14.31
CA GLU A 189 2.69 -15.04 15.40
C GLU A 189 3.56 -16.22 14.94
N ASN A 190 3.02 -17.05 14.05
CA ASN A 190 3.70 -18.25 13.54
C ASN A 190 4.01 -18.17 12.04
N ASN A 191 3.96 -16.97 11.45
CA ASN A 191 4.14 -16.78 10.02
C ASN A 191 5.29 -15.83 9.74
N LEU A 192 6.46 -16.41 9.45
CA LEU A 192 7.69 -15.68 9.20
C LEU A 192 7.52 -14.62 8.11
N TRP A 193 6.76 -14.91 7.05
CA TRP A 193 6.56 -13.98 5.95
C TRP A 193 5.83 -12.72 6.39
N LEU A 194 4.81 -12.84 7.25
CA LEU A 194 4.06 -11.69 7.75
C LEU A 194 4.85 -10.89 8.80
N ILE A 195 5.68 -11.57 9.60
CA ILE A 195 6.63 -10.90 10.49
C ILE A 195 7.61 -10.05 9.66
N ILE A 196 8.17 -10.61 8.58
CA ILE A 196 9.04 -9.88 7.65
C ILE A 196 8.28 -8.72 7.01
N ALA A 197 7.05 -8.93 6.52
CA ALA A 197 6.22 -7.88 5.94
C ALA A 197 5.95 -6.73 6.92
N GLY A 198 5.78 -7.02 8.21
CA GLY A 198 5.59 -6.00 9.25
C GLY A 198 6.89 -5.25 9.61
N MET A 199 8.04 -5.91 9.56
CA MET A 199 9.35 -5.29 9.88
C MET A 199 9.98 -4.53 8.70
N LEU A 200 9.65 -4.89 7.46
CA LEU A 200 10.19 -4.25 6.26
C LEU A 200 9.90 -2.74 6.19
N PRO A 201 8.66 -2.24 6.39
CA PRO A 201 8.37 -0.80 6.33
C PRO A 201 9.16 0.07 7.33
N PRO A 202 9.25 -0.24 8.64
CA PRO A 202 10.03 0.59 9.56
C PRO A 202 11.54 0.53 9.27
N LEU A 203 12.08 -0.63 8.89
CA LEU A 203 13.48 -0.75 8.45
C LEU A 203 13.73 0.13 7.22
N PHE A 204 12.80 0.09 6.27
CA PHE A 204 12.85 0.89 5.06
C PHE A 204 12.83 2.38 5.39
N ILE A 205 11.89 2.85 6.21
CA ILE A 205 11.85 4.26 6.65
C ILE A 205 13.17 4.65 7.33
N PHE A 206 13.70 3.81 8.22
CA PHE A 206 14.96 4.07 8.92
C PHE A 206 16.16 4.23 7.96
N ILE A 207 16.29 3.34 6.97
CA ILE A 207 17.38 3.39 5.98
C ILE A 207 17.31 4.67 5.13
N PHE A 208 16.11 5.14 4.79
CA PHE A 208 15.92 6.30 3.91
C PHE A 208 15.77 7.63 4.66
N ALA A 209 15.58 7.61 5.98
CA ALA A 209 15.53 8.80 6.83
C ALA A 209 16.90 9.23 7.37
N MET A 210 17.91 8.36 7.30
CA MET A 210 19.31 8.65 7.65
C MET A 210 20.10 9.17 6.46
#